data_AF-A0A8H9WVR8-F1
#
_entry.id   AF-A0A8H9WVR8-F1
#
_cell.length_a   1.000
_cell.length_b   1.000
_cell.length_c   1.000
_cell.angle_alpha   90.00
_cell.angle_beta   90.00
_cell.angle_gamma   90.00
#
_symmetry.space_group_name_H-M   'P 1'
#
loop_
_entity.id
_entity.type
_entity.pdbx_description
1 polymer ?
#
loop_
_entity_poly.entity_id
_entity_poly.type
_entity_poly.pdbx_seq_one_letter_code
_entity_poly.pdbx_strand_id
1 'polypeptide(L)'
;MTDQAASCTDRSLVWKAPDTDLSIKEESMLSSIHPSPQRRVRWNQCTALAPSVTTVLAVSVALTAACAPADAPRAADAAFEFDLPNWSEQVTLREGWLERLHEMLLPMMRQYDIDMWITVNEEFHDDPLTEYIAPPRPYTGNRDIFVFVDTGEELRSVAITGYSEVNLKRFFESPD
;
A
#
# COMPACT_ATOMS: atom_id res chain seq x y z
N MET A 1 10.44 -56.26 -19.02
CA MET A 1 10.88 -54.99 -19.61
C MET A 1 9.63 -54.19 -19.94
N THR A 2 9.25 -53.32 -19.00
CA THR A 2 8.21 -52.31 -19.14
C THR A 2 8.74 -51.20 -20.03
N ASP A 3 7.95 -50.77 -21.03
CA ASP A 3 8.22 -49.53 -21.75
C ASP A 3 7.05 -48.59 -21.51
N GLN A 4 7.39 -47.40 -21.02
CA GLN A 4 6.50 -46.49 -20.33
C GLN A 4 6.31 -45.28 -21.25
N ALA A 5 5.18 -45.24 -21.95
CA ALA A 5 4.82 -44.09 -22.77
C ALA A 5 4.55 -42.87 -21.87
N ALA A 6 5.30 -41.79 -22.11
CA ALA A 6 5.11 -40.51 -21.46
C ALA A 6 3.71 -39.97 -21.80
N SER A 7 2.85 -39.91 -20.79
CA SER A 7 1.55 -39.24 -20.86
C SER A 7 1.77 -37.75 -20.62
N CYS A 8 1.85 -36.99 -21.71
CA CYS A 8 1.76 -35.53 -21.65
C CYS A 8 0.30 -35.19 -21.35
N THR A 9 0.00 -34.78 -20.12
CA THR A 9 -1.35 -34.40 -19.73
C THR A 9 -1.52 -32.91 -20.00
N ASP A 10 -2.34 -32.59 -21.00
CA ASP A 10 -2.88 -31.26 -21.26
C ASP A 10 -3.70 -30.80 -20.05
N ARG A 11 -3.14 -29.87 -19.28
CA ARG A 11 -3.78 -29.31 -18.08
C ARG A 11 -4.23 -27.90 -18.39
N SER A 12 -5.28 -27.81 -19.20
CA SER A 12 -6.06 -26.58 -19.33
C SER A 12 -6.50 -26.12 -17.93
N LEU A 13 -6.06 -24.92 -17.54
CA LEU A 13 -6.48 -24.25 -16.31
C LEU A 13 -7.96 -23.87 -16.45
N VAL A 14 -8.85 -24.83 -16.19
CA VAL A 14 -10.24 -24.53 -15.86
C VAL A 14 -10.24 -24.03 -14.42
N TRP A 15 -10.29 -22.71 -14.27
CA TRP A 15 -10.50 -22.08 -12.97
C TRP A 15 -11.88 -22.50 -12.45
N LYS A 16 -11.89 -23.49 -11.55
CA LYS A 16 -13.09 -23.87 -10.81
C LYS A 16 -13.08 -23.01 -9.56
N ALA A 17 -13.85 -21.92 -9.59
CA ALA A 17 -14.12 -21.13 -8.39
C ALA A 17 -14.42 -22.11 -7.24
N PRO A 18 -13.81 -21.96 -6.06
CA PRO A 18 -14.25 -22.74 -4.91
C PRO A 18 -15.77 -22.53 -4.78
N ASP A 19 -16.52 -23.62 -4.55
CA ASP A 19 -17.94 -23.59 -4.22
C ASP A 19 -18.07 -22.84 -2.88
N THR A 20 -17.95 -21.53 -2.96
CA THR A 20 -18.02 -20.64 -1.84
C THR A 20 -19.50 -20.49 -1.61
N ASP A 21 -20.01 -21.30 -0.68
CA ASP A 21 -21.23 -20.97 0.01
C ASP A 21 -21.00 -19.59 0.64
N LEU A 22 -21.47 -18.55 -0.06
CA LEU A 22 -21.50 -17.17 0.40
C LEU A 22 -22.52 -16.98 1.54
N SER A 23 -22.90 -18.04 2.25
CA SER A 23 -23.25 -17.96 3.66
C SER A 23 -21.99 -17.59 4.46
N ILE A 24 -21.60 -16.32 4.33
CA ILE A 24 -20.70 -15.67 5.27
C ILE A 24 -21.30 -15.88 6.66
N LYS A 25 -20.69 -16.75 7.45
CA LYS A 25 -20.84 -16.74 8.91
C LYS A 25 -20.20 -15.44 9.40
N GLU A 26 -20.90 -14.33 9.23
CA GLU A 26 -20.56 -13.00 9.74
C GLU A 26 -20.34 -13.03 11.27
N GLU A 27 -20.86 -14.06 11.95
CA GLU A 27 -20.84 -14.12 13.41
C GLU A 27 -19.47 -14.49 14.03
N SER A 28 -18.52 -15.09 13.30
CA SER A 28 -17.28 -15.56 13.95
C SER A 28 -16.09 -14.60 13.86
N MET A 29 -16.08 -13.65 12.93
CA MET A 29 -14.93 -12.75 12.72
C MET A 29 -15.04 -11.42 13.50
N LEU A 30 -16.25 -11.04 13.91
CA LEU A 30 -16.49 -9.82 14.70
C LEU A 30 -16.16 -9.96 16.20
N SER A 31 -15.86 -11.17 16.70
CA SER A 31 -15.63 -11.39 18.14
C SER A 31 -14.18 -11.23 18.60
N SER A 32 -13.20 -11.07 17.70
CA SER A 32 -11.77 -11.07 18.07
C SER A 32 -11.07 -9.71 18.02
N ILE A 33 -11.81 -8.63 17.74
CA ILE A 33 -11.30 -7.27 17.96
C ILE A 33 -11.46 -6.96 19.45
N HIS A 34 -10.43 -7.28 20.23
CA HIS A 34 -10.33 -6.76 21.59
C HIS A 34 -10.24 -5.22 21.53
N PRO A 35 -11.21 -4.47 22.09
CA PRO A 35 -11.04 -3.05 22.23
C PRO A 35 -9.87 -2.80 23.18
N SER A 36 -8.94 -1.94 22.77
CA SER A 36 -7.93 -1.38 23.65
C SER A 36 -8.61 -0.82 24.92
N PRO A 37 -7.98 -0.91 26.10
CA PRO A 37 -8.56 -0.35 27.32
C PRO A 37 -8.68 1.16 27.17
N GLN A 38 -9.90 1.61 26.87
CA GLN A 38 -10.28 3.02 26.86
C GLN A 38 -10.00 3.59 28.24
N ARG A 39 -8.93 4.37 28.34
CA ARG A 39 -8.56 5.11 29.55
C ARG A 39 -9.69 6.12 29.80
N ARG A 40 -10.61 5.78 30.70
CA ARG A 40 -11.75 6.62 31.10
C ARG A 40 -11.21 7.91 31.73
N VAL A 41 -11.12 8.97 30.94
CA VAL A 41 -10.86 10.31 31.45
C VAL A 41 -12.13 10.75 32.17
N ARG A 42 -12.07 10.84 33.51
CA ARG A 42 -13.11 11.50 34.32
C ARG A 42 -13.04 12.99 33.99
N TRP A 43 -13.97 13.46 33.18
CA TRP A 43 -14.32 14.88 33.17
C TRP A 43 -14.86 15.19 34.56
N ASN A 44 -14.05 15.88 35.37
CA ASN A 44 -14.54 16.43 36.61
C ASN A 44 -15.69 17.39 36.27
N GLN A 45 -16.81 17.20 36.96
CA GLN A 45 -17.93 18.12 36.93
C GLN A 45 -17.44 19.47 37.46
N CYS A 46 -17.21 20.44 36.57
CA CYS A 46 -17.09 21.82 36.97
C CYS A 46 -18.49 22.39 37.08
N THR A 47 -18.99 22.41 38.32
CA THR A 47 -20.16 23.18 38.73
C THR A 47 -20.06 24.61 38.21
N ALA A 48 -21.06 25.03 37.45
CA ALA A 48 -21.20 26.40 37.00
C ALA A 48 -21.34 27.33 38.22
N LEU A 49 -20.31 28.12 38.50
CA LEU A 49 -20.38 29.26 39.41
C LEU A 49 -20.51 30.52 38.54
N ALA A 50 -21.62 31.23 38.71
CA ALA A 50 -21.94 32.45 37.99
C ALA A 50 -20.89 33.55 38.28
N PRO A 51 -20.29 34.19 37.26
CA PRO A 51 -19.33 35.26 37.51
C PRO A 51 -20.07 36.56 37.87
N SER A 52 -19.83 37.06 39.08
CA SER A 52 -20.16 38.43 39.46
C SER A 52 -19.25 39.42 38.74
N VAL A 53 -19.85 40.50 38.23
CA VAL A 53 -19.34 41.46 37.22
C VAL A 53 -18.03 42.19 37.60
N THR A 54 -17.57 42.10 38.84
CA THR A 54 -16.41 42.85 39.35
C THR A 54 -15.06 42.12 39.23
N THR A 55 -15.02 40.92 38.66
CA THR A 55 -13.78 40.10 38.54
C THR A 55 -13.35 39.92 37.08
N VAL A 56 -13.63 40.89 36.20
CA VAL A 56 -13.26 40.79 34.78
C VAL A 56 -11.97 41.57 34.47
N LEU A 57 -11.57 42.56 35.27
CA LEU A 57 -10.46 43.44 34.90
C LEU A 57 -9.05 42.94 35.30
N ALA A 58 -8.92 42.08 36.31
CA ALA A 58 -7.61 41.66 36.83
C ALA A 58 -7.02 40.41 36.12
N VAL A 59 -7.84 39.61 35.43
CA VAL A 59 -7.38 38.40 34.72
C VAL A 59 -6.83 38.73 33.32
N SER A 60 -7.20 39.87 32.74
CA SER A 60 -6.75 40.28 31.41
C SER A 60 -5.28 40.73 31.34
N VAL A 61 -4.66 41.10 32.46
CA VAL A 61 -3.25 41.54 32.50
C VAL A 61 -2.29 40.38 32.77
N ALA A 62 -2.74 39.28 33.39
CA ALA A 62 -1.89 38.12 33.66
C ALA A 62 -1.83 37.11 32.48
N LEU A 63 -2.79 37.15 31.55
CA LEU A 63 -2.88 36.20 30.44
C LEU A 63 -2.10 36.65 29.17
N THR A 64 -1.58 37.87 29.13
CA THR A 64 -0.80 38.39 27.99
C THR A 64 0.69 38.11 28.06
N ALA A 65 1.20 37.60 29.19
CA ALA A 65 2.63 37.30 29.37
C ALA A 65 3.02 35.84 29.09
N ALA A 66 2.08 34.96 28.73
CA ALA A 66 2.33 33.53 28.49
C ALA A 66 2.46 33.14 27.00
N CYS A 67 2.25 34.09 26.07
CA CYS A 67 2.47 33.89 24.64
C CYS A 67 3.78 34.57 24.20
N ALA A 68 4.90 34.19 24.81
CA ALA A 68 6.17 34.35 24.12
C ALA A 68 6.30 33.19 23.13
N PRO A 69 6.48 33.42 21.81
CA PRO A 69 6.91 32.34 20.94
C PRO A 69 8.25 31.85 21.49
N ALA A 70 8.29 30.58 21.88
CA ALA A 70 9.56 29.92 22.11
C ALA A 70 10.25 29.84 20.73
N ASP A 71 11.09 30.82 20.42
CA ASP A 71 12.15 30.70 19.42
C ASP A 71 13.17 29.68 19.96
N ALA A 72 12.74 28.42 20.10
CA ALA A 72 13.68 27.32 20.05
C ALA A 72 14.29 27.39 18.65
N PRO A 73 15.62 27.47 18.51
CA PRO A 73 16.22 27.26 17.20
C PRO A 73 15.74 25.88 16.75
N ARG A 74 14.83 25.84 15.78
CA ARG A 74 14.56 24.64 15.00
C ARG A 74 15.94 24.24 14.53
N ALA A 75 16.45 23.13 15.08
CA ALA A 75 17.77 22.62 14.76
C ALA A 75 17.90 22.74 13.25
N ALA A 76 18.72 23.69 12.81
CA ALA A 76 18.87 24.00 11.40
C ALA A 76 19.16 22.67 10.74
N ASP A 77 18.30 22.36 9.77
CA ASP A 77 18.22 21.07 9.11
C ASP A 77 19.64 20.56 8.91
N ALA A 78 20.01 19.46 9.55
CA ALA A 78 21.27 18.81 9.25
C ALA A 78 21.20 18.50 7.75
N ALA A 79 21.85 19.34 6.96
CA ALA A 79 21.85 19.23 5.51
C ALA A 79 22.57 17.92 5.22
N PHE A 80 21.79 16.85 5.10
CA PHE A 80 22.25 15.64 4.48
C PHE A 80 22.54 16.03 3.04
N GLU A 81 23.82 16.24 2.73
CA GLU A 81 24.28 16.19 1.34
C GLU A 81 24.12 14.75 0.89
N PHE A 82 22.93 14.42 0.37
CA PHE A 82 22.71 13.18 -0.34
C PHE A 82 23.14 13.42 -1.79
N ASP A 83 24.19 12.75 -2.22
CA ASP A 83 24.56 12.71 -3.63
C ASP A 83 23.52 11.86 -4.37
N LEU A 84 22.56 12.54 -5.01
CA LEU A 84 21.50 11.88 -5.77
C LEU A 84 22.10 11.37 -7.09
N PRO A 85 21.96 10.07 -7.40
CA PRO A 85 22.39 9.53 -8.68
C PRO A 85 21.74 10.31 -9.84
N ASN A 86 22.36 10.27 -11.01
CA ASN A 86 21.72 10.86 -12.19
C ASN A 86 20.44 10.08 -12.55
N TRP A 87 19.59 10.66 -13.40
CA TRP A 87 18.27 10.07 -13.69
C TRP A 87 18.34 8.65 -14.24
N SER A 88 19.32 8.35 -15.11
CA SER A 88 19.49 7.00 -15.65
C SER A 88 19.89 6.01 -14.57
N GLU A 89 20.78 6.40 -13.66
CA GLU A 89 21.16 5.57 -12.51
C GLU A 89 19.98 5.34 -11.57
N GLN A 90 19.16 6.37 -11.30
CA GLN A 90 17.95 6.24 -10.49
C GLN A 90 16.96 5.25 -11.11
N VAL A 91 16.75 5.30 -12.42
CA VAL A 91 15.88 4.37 -13.15
C VAL A 91 16.42 2.94 -13.03
N THR A 92 17.72 2.73 -13.28
CA THR A 92 18.35 1.41 -13.12
C THR A 92 18.21 0.87 -11.70
N LEU A 93 18.40 1.73 -10.68
CA LEU A 93 18.23 1.33 -9.29
C LEU A 93 16.79 0.91 -8.99
N ARG A 94 15.79 1.71 -9.42
CA ARG A 94 14.36 1.40 -9.22
C ARG A 94 13.94 0.12 -9.93
N GLU A 95 14.41 -0.09 -11.15
CA GLU A 95 14.17 -1.35 -11.89
C GLU A 95 14.78 -2.55 -11.18
N GLY A 96 15.99 -2.44 -10.64
CA GLY A 96 16.59 -3.52 -9.85
C GLY A 96 15.80 -3.86 -8.57
N TRP A 97 15.17 -2.85 -7.94
CA TRP A 97 14.24 -3.08 -6.84
C TRP A 97 12.96 -3.81 -7.27
N LEU A 98 12.51 -3.57 -8.50
CA LEU A 98 11.32 -4.22 -9.03
C LEU A 98 11.52 -5.74 -9.19
N GLU A 99 12.70 -6.15 -9.69
CA GLU A 99 13.09 -7.57 -9.78
C GLU A 99 13.02 -8.23 -8.39
N ARG A 100 13.64 -7.59 -7.39
CA ARG A 100 13.63 -8.04 -6.00
C ARG A 100 12.20 -8.16 -5.43
N LEU A 101 11.33 -7.22 -5.76
CA LEU A 101 9.96 -7.20 -5.26
C LEU A 101 9.14 -8.35 -5.86
N HIS A 102 9.27 -8.61 -7.16
CA HIS A 102 8.58 -9.73 -7.83
C HIS A 102 9.03 -11.08 -7.27
N GLU A 103 10.32 -11.27 -6.96
CA GLU A 103 10.83 -12.46 -6.27
C GLU A 103 10.17 -12.69 -4.90
N MET A 104 9.89 -11.60 -4.17
CA MET A 104 9.30 -11.63 -2.84
C MET A 104 7.76 -11.76 -2.86
N LEU A 105 7.12 -11.44 -3.99
CA LEU A 105 5.67 -11.37 -4.08
C LEU A 105 5.02 -12.75 -3.96
N LEU A 106 5.52 -13.75 -4.69
CA LEU A 106 4.99 -15.11 -4.66
C LEU A 106 4.97 -15.76 -3.27
N PRO A 107 6.07 -15.79 -2.50
CA PRO A 107 6.03 -16.37 -1.16
C PRO A 107 5.10 -15.60 -0.21
N MET A 108 4.97 -14.28 -0.37
CA MET A 108 4.02 -13.48 0.40
C MET A 108 2.57 -13.83 0.03
N MET A 109 2.25 -13.93 -1.26
CA MET A 109 0.93 -14.34 -1.74
C MET A 109 0.53 -15.71 -1.16
N ARG A 110 1.44 -16.70 -1.25
CA ARG A 110 1.24 -18.04 -0.67
C ARG A 110 1.07 -18.03 0.84
N GLN A 111 1.79 -17.15 1.55
CA GLN A 111 1.66 -17.03 3.00
C GLN A 111 0.25 -16.60 3.43
N TYR A 112 -0.43 -15.79 2.61
CA TYR A 112 -1.75 -15.25 2.91
C TYR A 112 -2.88 -15.91 2.10
N ASP A 113 -2.62 -17.04 1.43
CA ASP A 113 -3.61 -17.76 0.61
C ASP A 113 -4.21 -16.88 -0.51
N ILE A 114 -3.35 -16.10 -1.18
CA ILE A 114 -3.73 -15.21 -2.27
C ILE A 114 -3.32 -15.84 -3.60
N ASP A 115 -4.29 -16.29 -4.39
CA ASP A 115 -4.03 -16.88 -5.72
C ASP A 115 -3.70 -15.82 -6.78
N MET A 116 -4.25 -14.61 -6.64
CA MET A 116 -4.12 -13.53 -7.62
C MET A 116 -4.15 -12.16 -6.95
N TRP A 117 -3.29 -11.25 -7.41
CA TRP A 117 -3.28 -9.84 -7.03
C TRP A 117 -3.48 -8.97 -8.27
N ILE A 118 -4.40 -8.02 -8.20
CA ILE A 118 -4.69 -7.07 -9.29
C ILE A 118 -4.50 -5.64 -8.77
N THR A 119 -3.73 -4.84 -9.50
CA THR A 119 -3.59 -3.40 -9.29
C THR A 119 -4.08 -2.67 -10.55
N VAL A 120 -4.83 -1.58 -10.36
CA VAL A 120 -5.45 -0.83 -11.45
C VAL A 120 -5.05 0.64 -11.32
N ASN A 121 -4.28 1.13 -12.29
CA ASN A 121 -3.95 2.54 -12.41
C ASN A 121 -4.92 3.22 -13.39
N GLU A 122 -5.52 4.34 -12.99
CA GLU A 122 -6.39 5.14 -13.85
C GLU A 122 -5.71 6.46 -14.19
N GLU A 123 -5.91 6.94 -15.42
CA GLU A 123 -5.38 8.23 -15.84
C GLU A 123 -5.86 9.35 -14.88
N PHE A 124 -4.90 10.11 -14.33
CA PHE A 124 -5.12 11.15 -13.31
C PHE A 124 -5.60 10.66 -11.94
N HIS A 125 -5.67 9.35 -11.72
CA HIS A 125 -6.02 8.72 -10.45
C HIS A 125 -5.05 7.58 -10.20
N ASP A 126 -3.77 7.94 -10.08
CA ASP A 126 -2.70 6.95 -9.93
C ASP A 126 -2.91 6.12 -8.66
N ASP A 127 -2.83 4.80 -8.83
CA ASP A 127 -2.79 3.89 -7.70
C ASP A 127 -1.41 4.03 -7.03
N PRO A 128 -1.35 4.29 -5.71
CA PRO A 128 -0.09 4.49 -5.01
C PRO A 128 0.81 3.24 -5.03
N LEU A 129 0.29 2.06 -5.38
CA LEU A 129 1.08 0.84 -5.52
C LEU A 129 1.82 0.77 -6.86
N THR A 130 1.34 1.45 -7.91
CA THR A 130 1.89 1.35 -9.27
C THR A 130 3.39 1.64 -9.31
N GLU A 131 3.86 2.61 -8.51
CA GLU A 131 5.29 2.97 -8.44
C GLU A 131 6.21 1.85 -7.90
N TYR A 132 5.65 0.90 -7.16
CA TYR A 132 6.41 -0.20 -6.54
C TYR A 132 6.31 -1.50 -7.35
N ILE A 133 5.21 -1.70 -8.06
CA ILE A 133 4.95 -2.95 -8.77
C ILE A 133 5.26 -2.89 -10.26
N ALA A 134 5.48 -1.69 -10.82
CA ALA A 134 5.68 -1.50 -12.24
C ALA A 134 6.86 -0.54 -12.53
N PRO A 135 7.48 -0.61 -13.73
CA PRO A 135 8.65 0.21 -14.05
C PRO A 135 8.38 1.71 -13.93
N PRO A 136 9.40 2.52 -13.56
CA PRO A 136 9.24 3.96 -13.36
C PRO A 136 9.08 4.68 -14.71
N ARG A 137 7.84 4.75 -15.20
CA ARG A 137 7.45 5.46 -16.42
C ARG A 137 6.11 6.18 -16.22
N PRO A 138 5.78 7.16 -17.08
CA PRO A 138 4.45 7.73 -17.08
C PRO A 138 3.40 6.68 -17.50
N TYR A 139 2.42 6.46 -16.63
CA TYR A 139 1.24 5.65 -16.92
C TYR A 139 0.11 6.59 -17.34
N THR A 140 -0.14 6.66 -18.64
CA THR A 140 -1.14 7.55 -19.24
C THR A 140 -2.22 6.75 -19.99
N GLY A 141 -2.37 5.46 -19.68
CA GLY A 141 -3.51 4.68 -20.15
C GLY A 141 -4.76 5.01 -19.34
N ASN A 142 -5.92 5.01 -19.98
CA ASN A 142 -7.21 5.19 -19.29
C ASN A 142 -7.36 4.20 -18.10
N ARG A 143 -6.99 2.94 -18.33
CA ARG A 143 -6.88 1.87 -17.32
C ARG A 143 -5.65 1.02 -17.64
N ASP A 144 -4.62 1.14 -16.82
CA ASP A 144 -3.48 0.24 -16.83
C ASP A 144 -3.67 -0.81 -15.72
N ILE A 145 -3.69 -2.09 -16.08
CA ILE A 145 -4.00 -3.19 -15.16
C ILE A 145 -2.78 -4.10 -15.04
N PHE A 146 -2.34 -4.32 -13.81
CA PHE A 146 -1.25 -5.25 -13.49
C PHE A 146 -1.83 -6.44 -12.73
N VAL A 147 -1.56 -7.63 -13.22
CA VAL A 147 -2.09 -8.88 -12.68
C VAL A 147 -0.93 -9.80 -12.33
N PHE A 148 -0.91 -10.26 -11.08
CA PHE A 148 0.03 -11.25 -10.58
C PHE A 148 -0.74 -12.52 -10.23
N VAL A 149 -0.30 -13.67 -10.74
CA VAL A 149 -0.99 -14.96 -10.56
C VAL A 149 0.01 -15.99 -10.04
N ASP A 150 -0.35 -16.69 -8.95
CA ASP A 150 0.34 -17.92 -8.56
C ASP A 150 -0.13 -19.05 -9.47
N THR A 151 0.74 -19.54 -10.33
CA THR A 151 0.43 -20.67 -11.23
C THR A 151 0.58 -22.03 -10.54
N GLY A 152 1.03 -22.04 -9.27
CA GLY A 152 1.48 -23.21 -8.53
C GLY A 152 2.98 -23.48 -8.68
N GLU A 153 3.58 -23.10 -9.81
CA GLU A 153 5.01 -23.29 -10.09
C GLU A 153 5.78 -21.97 -9.97
N GLU A 154 5.24 -20.90 -10.54
CA GLU A 154 5.87 -19.59 -10.63
C GLU A 154 4.85 -18.44 -10.56
N LEU A 155 5.38 -17.23 -10.37
CA LEU A 155 4.61 -16.00 -10.47
C LEU A 155 4.46 -15.62 -11.95
N ARG A 156 3.23 -15.61 -12.45
CA ARG A 156 2.94 -15.01 -13.75
C ARG A 156 2.55 -13.54 -13.56
N SER A 157 3.28 -12.64 -14.22
CA SER A 157 3.05 -11.20 -14.20
C SER A 157 2.52 -10.73 -15.57
N VAL A 158 1.31 -10.20 -15.61
CA VAL A 158 0.66 -9.70 -16.83
C VAL A 158 0.36 -8.21 -16.69
N ALA A 159 0.62 -7.43 -17.74
CA ALA A 159 0.26 -6.02 -17.80
C ALA A 159 -0.65 -5.77 -19.01
N ILE A 160 -1.79 -5.14 -18.77
CA ILE A 160 -2.70 -4.65 -19.80
C ILE A 160 -2.63 -3.13 -19.71
N THR A 161 -1.83 -2.53 -20.58
CA THR A 161 -1.61 -1.08 -20.57
C THR A 161 -1.96 -0.46 -21.89
N GLY A 162 -2.23 0.85 -21.90
CA GLY A 162 -2.46 1.58 -23.15
C GLY A 162 -1.25 1.59 -24.09
N TYR A 163 -0.03 1.47 -23.54
CA TYR A 163 1.22 1.52 -24.29
C TYR A 163 2.22 0.48 -23.80
N SER A 164 2.41 -0.57 -24.60
CA SER A 164 3.38 -1.63 -24.37
C SER A 164 4.79 -1.18 -24.78
N GLU A 165 5.67 -0.95 -23.82
CA GLU A 165 7.07 -0.54 -24.05
C GLU A 165 8.05 -1.68 -23.75
N VAL A 166 9.26 -1.59 -24.32
CA VAL A 166 10.33 -2.57 -24.12
C VAL A 166 10.63 -2.80 -22.64
N ASN A 167 10.63 -1.73 -21.83
CA ASN A 167 10.93 -1.83 -20.42
C ASN A 167 9.82 -2.55 -19.63
N LEU A 168 8.55 -2.26 -19.95
CA LEU A 168 7.41 -2.96 -19.35
C LEU A 168 7.49 -4.47 -19.62
N LYS A 169 7.82 -4.85 -20.86
CA LYS A 169 7.93 -6.25 -21.29
C LYS A 169 9.06 -7.03 -20.63
N ARG A 170 10.01 -6.37 -19.96
CA ARG A 170 11.03 -7.06 -19.15
C ARG A 170 10.44 -7.68 -17.88
N PHE A 171 9.37 -7.10 -17.36
CA PHE A 171 8.74 -7.50 -16.09
C PHE A 171 7.38 -8.14 -16.27
N PHE A 172 6.70 -7.88 -17.40
CA PHE A 172 5.33 -8.30 -17.63
C PHE A 172 5.14 -8.91 -19.02
N GLU A 173 4.30 -9.94 -19.07
CA GLU A 173 3.62 -10.33 -20.30
C GLU A 173 2.63 -9.22 -20.68
N SER A 174 2.80 -8.60 -21.83
CA SER A 174 1.90 -7.54 -22.32
C SER A 174 1.61 -7.74 -23.80
N PRO A 175 0.35 -7.60 -24.24
CA PRO A 175 0.03 -7.55 -25.67
C PRO A 175 0.71 -6.35 -26.34
N ASP A 176 0.87 -6.45 -27.67
CA ASP A 176 1.31 -5.37 -28.55
C ASP A 176 0.18 -4.38 -28.85
#